data_AF-A0A357Y3H9-F1
#
_entry.id   AF-A0A357Y3H9-F1
#
_cell.length_a   1.000
_cell.length_b   1.000
_cell.length_c   1.000
_cell.angle_alpha   90.00
_cell.angle_beta   90.00
_cell.angle_gamma   90.00
#
_symmetry.space_group_name_H-M   'P 1'
#
loop_
_entity.id
_entity.type
_entity.pdbx_description
1 polymer ?
#
loop_
_entity_poly.entity_id
_entity_poly.type
_entity_poly.pdbx_seq_one_letter_code
_entity_poly.pdbx_strand_id
1 'polypeptide(L)'
;KVRKELRGWLRRTIHQLGVTSIFVTHDQDEAVEVADDIVILERGHVEQMGTPVEIYQQPRTPFVANFIGEAMHIPDYTIFKGFENGTTEGAHEGILRPEFLEIGANDHEMRLPLASEDGIVRGVYFRGSNAEIDVEVKGQLLKGTRSLEKTPLHEGDQAKVFIHRIYSFAGGRTQILENRAKQVDSVVI
;
A
#
# COMPACT_ATOMS: atom_id res chain seq x y z
N LYS A 1 10.87 12.67 -16.07
CA LYS A 1 12.15 13.33 -15.72
C LYS A 1 11.99 14.84 -15.56
N VAL A 2 11.61 15.59 -16.60
CA VAL A 2 11.39 17.06 -16.55
C VAL A 2 10.36 17.47 -15.48
N ARG A 3 9.21 16.80 -15.40
CA ARG A 3 8.18 17.14 -14.38
C ARG A 3 8.69 17.04 -12.94
N LYS A 4 9.45 15.99 -12.63
CA LYS A 4 10.05 15.78 -11.30
C LYS A 4 11.07 16.86 -10.96
N GLU A 5 11.90 17.25 -11.93
CA GLU A 5 12.87 18.34 -11.77
C GLU A 5 12.18 19.68 -11.51
N LEU A 6 11.08 19.97 -12.23
CA LEU A 6 10.28 21.17 -12.01
C LEU A 6 9.62 21.19 -10.63
N ARG A 7 9.03 20.09 -10.17
CA ARG A 7 8.43 19.99 -8.83
C ARG A 7 9.47 20.20 -7.73
N GLY A 8 10.64 19.59 -7.86
CA GLY A 8 11.76 19.79 -6.94
C GLY A 8 12.30 21.23 -6.95
N TRP A 9 12.37 21.87 -8.12
CA TRP A 9 12.71 23.29 -8.22
C TRP A 9 11.65 24.17 -7.56
N LEU A 10 10.37 23.94 -7.84
CA LEU A 10 9.25 24.70 -7.27
C LEU A 10 9.28 24.67 -5.74
N ARG A 11 9.40 23.47 -5.16
CA ARG A 11 9.49 23.31 -3.70
C ARG A 11 10.64 24.12 -3.12
N ARG A 12 11.85 24.00 -3.71
CA ARG A 12 13.04 24.76 -3.26
C ARG A 12 12.83 26.27 -3.36
N THR A 13 12.23 26.75 -4.46
CA THR A 13 11.96 28.17 -4.67
C THR A 13 11.00 28.71 -3.61
N ILE A 14 9.90 28.01 -3.33
CA ILE A 14 8.94 28.40 -2.27
C ILE A 14 9.65 28.48 -0.92
N HIS A 15 10.45 27.47 -0.58
CA HIS A 15 11.22 27.44 0.67
C HIS A 15 12.23 28.58 0.77
N GLN A 16 12.93 28.91 -0.32
CA GLN A 16 13.91 30.00 -0.36
C GLN A 16 13.27 31.38 -0.22
N LEU A 17 12.08 31.57 -0.80
CA LEU A 17 11.35 32.83 -0.73
C LEU A 17 10.65 33.04 0.61
N GLY A 18 10.40 31.98 1.39
CA GLY A 18 9.74 32.06 2.69
C GLY A 18 8.28 32.53 2.61
N VAL A 19 7.61 32.30 1.48
CA VAL A 19 6.22 32.72 1.25
C VAL A 19 5.25 31.59 1.57
N THR A 20 4.12 31.94 2.21
CA THR A 20 3.00 31.01 2.34
C THR A 20 2.39 30.75 0.97
N SER A 21 2.36 29.49 0.55
CA SER A 21 1.89 29.08 -0.77
C SER A 21 0.78 28.06 -0.63
N ILE A 22 -0.29 28.22 -1.42
CA ILE A 22 -1.35 27.24 -1.57
C ILE A 22 -1.26 26.69 -2.99
N PHE A 23 -1.11 25.38 -3.12
CA PHE A 23 -1.05 24.68 -4.39
C PHE A 23 -2.24 23.72 -4.49
N VAL A 24 -3.03 23.86 -5.55
CA VAL A 24 -4.24 23.05 -5.79
C VAL A 24 -3.98 22.19 -7.02
N THR A 25 -4.12 20.88 -6.85
CA THR A 25 -3.93 19.91 -7.93
C THR A 25 -4.93 18.76 -7.79
N HIS A 26 -5.12 18.04 -8.88
CA HIS A 26 -5.82 16.75 -8.90
C HIS A 26 -4.84 15.57 -8.92
N ASP A 27 -3.53 15.82 -9.06
CA ASP A 27 -2.48 14.80 -9.10
C ASP A 27 -1.89 14.62 -7.70
N GLN A 28 -2.08 13.43 -7.14
CA GLN A 28 -1.54 13.05 -5.83
C GLN A 28 -0.01 13.14 -5.77
N ASP A 29 0.70 12.82 -6.85
CA ASP A 29 2.17 12.79 -6.86
C ASP A 29 2.70 14.23 -6.78
N GLU A 30 1.98 15.19 -7.35
CA GLU A 30 2.28 16.62 -7.21
C GLU A 30 2.15 17.09 -5.77
N ALA A 31 1.03 16.73 -5.14
CA ALA A 31 0.76 17.11 -3.77
C ALA A 31 1.83 16.55 -2.82
N VAL A 32 2.17 15.27 -2.96
CA VAL A 32 3.16 14.59 -2.11
C VAL A 32 4.59 15.10 -2.35
N GLU A 33 4.97 15.45 -3.59
CA GLU A 33 6.33 15.90 -3.90
C GLU A 33 6.61 17.36 -3.49
N VAL A 34 5.59 18.22 -3.48
CA VAL A 34 5.75 19.67 -3.31
C VAL A 34 5.33 20.17 -1.92
N ALA A 35 4.27 19.62 -1.34
CA ALA A 35 3.65 20.17 -0.14
C ALA A 35 4.29 19.65 1.16
N ASP A 36 4.32 20.52 2.18
CA ASP A 36 4.69 20.11 3.54
C ASP A 36 3.46 19.54 4.29
N ASP A 37 2.28 20.09 4.02
CA ASP A 37 0.97 19.61 4.47
C ASP A 37 0.01 19.47 3.28
N ILE A 38 -0.84 18.45 3.33
CA ILE A 38 -1.86 18.18 2.32
C ILE A 38 -3.24 18.30 2.97
N VAL A 39 -4.19 18.89 2.23
CA VAL A 39 -5.62 18.91 2.55
C VAL A 39 -6.35 18.16 1.44
N ILE A 40 -7.00 17.05 1.77
CA ILE A 40 -7.81 16.27 0.85
C ILE A 40 -9.27 16.71 0.97
N LEU A 41 -9.90 16.99 -0.16
CA LEU A 41 -11.31 17.34 -0.22
C LEU A 41 -12.11 16.29 -1.00
N GLU A 42 -13.28 15.94 -0.49
CA GLU A 42 -14.29 15.17 -1.20
C GLU A 42 -15.62 15.94 -1.14
N ARG A 43 -16.25 16.14 -2.30
CA ARG A 43 -17.57 16.82 -2.42
C ARG A 43 -17.66 18.17 -1.69
N GLY A 44 -16.55 18.92 -1.65
CA GLY A 44 -16.49 20.23 -1.00
C GLY A 44 -16.27 20.19 0.52
N HIS A 45 -16.07 19.01 1.10
CA HIS A 45 -15.72 18.82 2.51
C HIS A 45 -14.27 18.39 2.66
N VAL A 46 -13.60 18.84 3.73
CA VAL A 46 -12.25 18.37 4.07
C VAL A 46 -12.39 16.96 4.66
N GLU A 47 -11.84 15.98 3.94
CA GLU A 47 -11.79 14.59 4.40
C GLU A 47 -10.66 14.37 5.40
N GLN A 48 -9.48 14.89 5.08
CA GLN A 48 -8.30 14.75 5.93
C GLN A 48 -7.29 15.87 5.65
N MET A 49 -6.58 16.27 6.69
CA MET A 49 -5.43 17.17 6.63
C MET A 49 -4.28 16.56 7.43
N GLY A 50 -3.06 16.73 6.94
CA GLY A 50 -1.82 16.35 7.63
C GLY A 50 -0.64 16.31 6.68
N THR A 51 0.51 15.87 7.18
CA THR A 51 1.70 15.70 6.34
C THR A 51 1.48 14.58 5.31
N PRO A 52 2.21 14.58 4.17
CA PRO A 52 2.11 13.49 3.19
C PRO A 52 2.32 12.10 3.80
N VAL A 53 3.24 11.98 4.77
CA VAL A 53 3.55 10.71 5.44
C VAL A 53 2.39 10.28 6.34
N GLU A 54 1.81 11.19 7.13
CA GLU A 54 0.67 10.88 7.99
C GLU A 54 -0.56 10.46 7.18
N ILE A 55 -0.89 11.20 6.13
CA ILE A 55 -2.01 10.85 5.25
C ILE A 55 -1.80 9.47 4.61
N TYR A 56 -0.57 9.18 4.17
CA TYR A 56 -0.26 7.90 3.58
C TYR A 56 -0.33 6.77 4.61
N GLN A 57 0.25 6.92 5.80
CA GLN A 57 0.33 5.84 6.79
C GLN A 57 -0.93 5.66 7.64
N GLN A 58 -1.71 6.72 7.81
CA GLN A 58 -2.90 6.76 8.67
C GLN A 58 -4.06 7.44 7.93
N PRO A 59 -4.53 6.87 6.81
CA PRO A 59 -5.72 7.38 6.15
C PRO A 59 -6.92 7.28 7.09
N ARG A 60 -7.79 8.29 7.13
CA ARG A 60 -8.96 8.33 8.03
C ARG A 60 -10.22 7.75 7.39
N THR A 61 -10.29 7.75 6.06
CA THR A 61 -11.44 7.27 5.29
C THR A 61 -10.98 6.36 4.15
N PRO A 62 -11.87 5.46 3.66
CA PRO A 62 -11.57 4.63 2.49
C PRO A 62 -11.21 5.47 1.27
N PHE A 63 -11.84 6.65 1.13
CA PHE A 63 -11.51 7.59 0.07
C PHE A 63 -10.05 8.03 0.15
N VAL A 64 -9.60 8.53 1.30
CA VAL A 64 -8.20 8.97 1.47
C VAL A 64 -7.21 7.82 1.25
N ALA A 65 -7.53 6.63 1.73
CA ALA A 65 -6.68 5.45 1.56
C ALA A 65 -6.52 5.02 0.11
N ASN A 66 -7.56 5.16 -0.71
CA ASN A 66 -7.54 4.92 -2.16
C ASN A 66 -7.00 6.11 -2.96
N PHE A 67 -7.06 7.32 -2.40
CA PHE A 67 -6.73 8.57 -3.10
C PHE A 67 -5.23 8.89 -3.08
N ILE A 68 -4.45 8.36 -2.14
CA ILE A 68 -2.99 8.58 -2.09
C ILE A 68 -2.24 7.26 -2.27
N GLY A 69 -1.53 7.17 -3.39
CA GLY A 69 -0.67 6.04 -3.74
C GLY A 69 -1.47 4.87 -4.32
N GLU A 70 -0.76 3.80 -4.68
CA GLU A 70 -1.42 2.59 -5.18
C GLU A 70 -2.06 1.80 -4.04
N ALA A 71 -3.27 1.33 -4.30
CA ALA A 71 -4.09 0.61 -3.35
C ALA A 71 -5.02 -0.35 -4.09
N MET A 72 -5.35 -1.46 -3.45
CA MET A 72 -6.29 -2.47 -3.94
C MET A 72 -7.42 -2.62 -2.95
N HIS A 73 -8.66 -2.63 -3.45
CA HIS A 73 -9.82 -2.97 -2.64
C HIS A 73 -9.91 -4.49 -2.52
N ILE A 74 -10.04 -4.95 -1.28
CA ILE A 74 -10.18 -6.35 -0.91
C ILE A 74 -11.60 -6.52 -0.36
N PRO A 75 -12.51 -7.21 -1.07
CA PRO A 75 -13.89 -7.38 -0.63
C PRO A 75 -14.03 -8.16 0.67
N ASP A 76 -13.16 -9.16 0.87
CA ASP A 76 -13.12 -9.97 2.07
C ASP A 76 -11.67 -10.32 2.40
N TYR A 77 -11.09 -9.64 3.39
CA TYR A 77 -9.73 -9.91 3.82
C TYR A 77 -9.60 -11.16 4.72
N THR A 78 -10.71 -11.69 5.25
CA THR A 78 -10.67 -12.82 6.20
C THR A 78 -10.27 -14.13 5.52
N ILE A 79 -10.35 -14.16 4.19
CA ILE A 79 -9.85 -15.28 3.38
C ILE A 79 -8.33 -15.46 3.51
N PHE A 80 -7.58 -14.44 3.94
CA PHE A 80 -6.13 -14.48 4.04
C PHE A 80 -5.63 -14.92 5.42
N LYS A 81 -4.58 -15.74 5.44
CA LYS A 81 -3.88 -16.21 6.64
C LYS A 81 -3.45 -15.04 7.52
N GLY A 82 -3.79 -15.14 8.81
CA GLY A 82 -3.48 -14.12 9.81
C GLY A 82 -4.55 -13.04 9.97
N PHE A 83 -5.61 -13.06 9.15
CA PHE A 83 -6.73 -12.11 9.20
C PHE A 83 -8.10 -12.79 9.41
N GLU A 84 -8.13 -14.09 9.71
CA GLU A 84 -9.33 -14.93 9.76
C GLU A 84 -10.37 -14.47 10.80
N ASN A 85 -9.94 -13.92 11.94
CA ASN A 85 -10.84 -13.35 12.95
C ASN A 85 -11.00 -11.85 12.71
N GLY A 86 -11.50 -11.48 11.52
CA GLY A 86 -11.91 -10.11 11.24
C GLY A 86 -12.83 -9.57 12.34
N THR A 87 -12.95 -8.25 12.44
CA THR A 87 -13.81 -7.61 13.45
C THR A 87 -15.22 -8.21 13.37
N THR A 88 -15.71 -8.78 14.47
CA THR A 88 -16.91 -9.63 14.56
C THR A 88 -18.22 -8.92 14.18
N GLU A 89 -18.18 -7.60 13.95
CA GLU A 89 -19.33 -6.75 13.63
C GLU A 89 -18.96 -5.72 12.55
N GLY A 90 -18.71 -6.16 11.32
CA GLY A 90 -18.49 -5.20 10.23
C GLY A 90 -18.06 -5.84 8.92
N ALA A 91 -18.27 -5.09 7.83
CA ALA A 91 -17.82 -5.45 6.50
C ALA A 91 -16.34 -5.89 6.53
N HIS A 92 -16.06 -7.08 5.99
CA HIS A 92 -14.72 -7.65 5.85
C HIS A 92 -13.92 -7.00 4.72
N GLU A 93 -14.34 -5.82 4.30
CA GLU A 93 -13.67 -5.05 3.28
C GLU A 93 -12.42 -4.38 3.85
N GLY A 94 -11.38 -4.37 3.01
CA GLY A 94 -10.13 -3.74 3.34
C GLY A 94 -9.47 -3.10 2.14
N ILE A 95 -8.46 -2.30 2.43
CA ILE A 95 -7.55 -1.74 1.43
C ILE A 95 -6.18 -2.32 1.71
N LEU A 96 -5.60 -2.90 0.66
CA LEU A 96 -4.27 -3.48 0.67
C LEU A 96 -3.37 -2.68 -0.26
N ARG A 97 -2.19 -2.31 0.22
CA ARG A 97 -1.21 -1.63 -0.62
C ARG A 97 -0.12 -2.57 -1.11
N PRO A 98 0.47 -2.32 -2.28
CA PRO A 98 1.51 -3.18 -2.83
C PRO A 98 2.71 -3.39 -1.91
N GLU A 99 3.10 -2.37 -1.14
CA GLU A 99 4.22 -2.46 -0.19
C GLU A 99 3.89 -3.26 1.08
N PHE A 100 2.63 -3.69 1.27
CA PHE A 100 2.22 -4.59 2.35
C PHE A 100 2.29 -6.05 1.92
N LEU A 101 2.69 -6.31 0.68
CA LEU A 101 2.86 -7.64 0.15
C LEU A 101 4.34 -7.98 0.02
N GLU A 102 4.68 -9.16 0.51
CA GLU A 102 5.94 -9.82 0.20
C GLU A 102 5.63 -10.95 -0.78
N ILE A 103 6.31 -10.96 -1.92
CA ILE A 103 6.17 -12.01 -2.94
C ILE A 103 7.51 -12.73 -3.08
N GLY A 104 7.49 -14.05 -2.95
CA GLY A 104 8.64 -14.93 -3.10
C GLY A 104 8.36 -16.01 -4.14
N ALA A 105 9.42 -16.45 -4.84
CA ALA A 105 9.31 -17.56 -5.78
C ALA A 105 9.16 -18.92 -5.09
N ASN A 106 9.56 -19.01 -3.82
CA ASN A 106 9.53 -20.23 -3.01
C ASN A 106 9.61 -19.88 -1.52
N ASP A 107 9.48 -20.88 -0.66
CA ASP A 107 9.49 -20.71 0.80
C ASP A 107 10.81 -20.11 1.33
N HIS A 108 11.95 -20.31 0.66
CA HIS A 108 13.24 -19.78 1.10
C HIS A 108 13.36 -18.26 0.91
N GLU A 109 12.57 -17.68 0.01
CA GLU A 109 12.56 -16.24 -0.22
C GLU A 109 11.59 -15.47 0.69
N MET A 110 10.78 -16.21 1.46
CA MET A 110 9.77 -15.65 2.35
C MET A 110 10.30 -15.57 3.77
N ARG A 111 10.08 -14.44 4.43
CA ARG A 111 10.37 -14.32 5.86
C ARG A 111 9.50 -15.26 6.71
N LEU A 112 8.24 -15.42 6.35
CA LEU A 112 7.26 -16.24 7.07
C LEU A 112 6.55 -17.20 6.11
N PRO A 113 7.21 -18.29 5.66
CA PRO A 113 6.66 -19.18 4.63
C PRO A 113 5.37 -19.89 5.06
N LEU A 114 5.25 -20.28 6.33
CA LEU A 114 4.05 -20.96 6.85
C LEU A 114 2.81 -20.06 6.88
N ALA A 115 3.01 -18.75 7.07
CA ALA A 115 1.97 -17.74 7.05
C ALA A 115 1.73 -17.17 5.64
N SER A 116 2.51 -17.60 4.65
CA SER A 116 2.35 -17.20 3.25
C SER A 116 1.23 -17.99 2.59
N GLU A 117 0.55 -17.36 1.67
CA GLU A 117 -0.44 -17.94 0.78
C GLU A 117 0.22 -18.42 -0.50
N ASP A 118 -0.36 -19.45 -1.11
CA ASP A 118 0.01 -19.86 -2.46
C ASP A 118 -0.79 -19.04 -3.48
N GLY A 119 -0.10 -18.54 -4.50
CA GLY A 119 -0.69 -17.77 -5.59
C GLY A 119 -0.09 -18.14 -6.94
N ILE A 120 -0.78 -17.70 -8.00
CA ILE A 120 -0.33 -17.89 -9.38
C ILE A 120 0.00 -16.52 -9.96
N VAL A 121 1.20 -16.36 -10.51
CA VAL A 121 1.61 -15.13 -11.17
C VAL A 121 0.79 -14.96 -12.44
N ARG A 122 0.09 -13.83 -12.55
CA ARG A 122 -0.72 -13.44 -13.71
C ARG A 122 -0.03 -12.38 -14.58
N GLY A 123 0.90 -11.63 -14.01
CA GLY A 123 1.60 -10.59 -14.75
C GLY A 123 2.90 -10.19 -14.08
N VAL A 124 3.89 -9.84 -14.90
CA VAL A 124 5.21 -9.37 -14.46
C VAL A 124 5.57 -8.14 -15.27
N TYR A 125 5.68 -7.00 -14.61
CA TYR A 125 5.94 -5.71 -15.22
C TYR A 125 7.23 -5.11 -14.70
N PHE A 126 8.14 -4.79 -15.61
CA PHE A 126 9.39 -4.14 -15.25
C PHE A 126 9.17 -2.66 -14.93
N ARG A 127 9.54 -2.24 -13.71
CA ARG A 127 9.42 -0.87 -13.21
C ARG A 127 10.77 -0.33 -12.74
N GLY A 128 11.73 -0.25 -13.66
CA GLY A 128 13.03 0.39 -13.42
C GLY A 128 13.92 -0.41 -12.47
N SER A 129 13.83 -0.19 -11.16
CA SER A 129 14.62 -0.90 -10.15
C SER A 129 13.91 -2.10 -9.53
N ASN A 130 12.60 -2.21 -9.72
CA ASN A 130 11.76 -3.27 -9.17
C ASN A 130 10.93 -3.92 -10.29
N ALA A 131 10.45 -5.13 -10.04
CA ALA A 131 9.37 -5.75 -10.78
C ALA A 131 8.05 -5.56 -10.02
N GLU A 132 7.01 -5.13 -10.72
CA GLU A 132 5.64 -5.15 -10.25
C GLU A 132 5.04 -6.49 -10.67
N ILE A 133 4.49 -7.23 -9.71
CA ILE A 133 3.99 -8.59 -9.91
C ILE A 133 2.51 -8.60 -9.57
N ASP A 134 1.71 -9.05 -10.53
CA ASP A 134 0.31 -9.36 -10.34
C ASP A 134 0.20 -10.86 -10.03
N VAL A 135 -0.32 -11.20 -8.86
CA VAL A 135 -0.45 -12.56 -8.35
C VAL A 135 -1.88 -12.82 -7.91
N GLU A 136 -2.48 -13.88 -8.42
CA GLU A 136 -3.81 -14.30 -8.01
C GLU A 136 -3.72 -15.22 -6.79
N VAL A 137 -4.36 -14.82 -5.69
CA VAL A 137 -4.40 -15.58 -4.43
C VAL A 137 -5.87 -15.73 -4.04
N LYS A 138 -6.33 -16.98 -3.88
CA LYS A 138 -7.72 -17.29 -3.46
C LYS A 138 -8.80 -16.54 -4.28
N GLY A 139 -8.55 -16.36 -5.59
CA GLY A 139 -9.46 -15.67 -6.51
C GLY A 139 -9.39 -14.14 -6.48
N GLN A 140 -8.48 -13.54 -5.69
CA GLN A 140 -8.22 -12.10 -5.67
C GLN A 140 -6.90 -11.78 -6.37
N LEU A 141 -6.92 -10.78 -7.26
CA LEU A 141 -5.71 -10.30 -7.92
C LEU A 141 -4.99 -9.30 -7.00
N LEU A 142 -3.80 -9.68 -6.56
CA LEU A 142 -2.95 -8.88 -5.70
C LEU A 142 -1.76 -8.36 -6.50
N LYS A 143 -1.39 -7.11 -6.29
CA LYS A 143 -0.26 -6.44 -6.92
C LYS A 143 0.78 -6.14 -5.85
N GLY A 144 1.99 -6.65 -6.02
CA GLY A 144 3.12 -6.39 -5.14
C GLY A 144 4.33 -5.92 -5.91
N THR A 145 5.35 -5.47 -5.19
CA THR A 145 6.64 -5.11 -5.78
C THR A 145 7.73 -6.05 -5.28
N ARG A 146 8.70 -6.34 -6.15
CA ARG A 146 9.80 -7.26 -5.87
C ARG A 146 11.12 -6.74 -6.42
N SER A 147 12.21 -6.97 -5.69
CA SER A 147 13.56 -6.64 -6.17
C SER A 147 13.93 -7.50 -7.37
N LEU A 148 14.62 -6.88 -8.35
CA LEU A 148 15.15 -7.56 -9.53
C LEU A 148 16.31 -8.52 -9.20
N GLU A 149 16.87 -8.45 -8.00
CA GLU A 149 17.93 -9.36 -7.54
C GLU A 149 17.40 -10.73 -7.10
N LYS A 150 16.09 -10.86 -6.86
CA LYS A 150 15.47 -12.14 -6.51
C LYS A 150 15.22 -13.00 -7.75
N THR A 151 14.95 -14.29 -7.57
CA THR A 151 14.71 -15.27 -8.66
C THR A 151 13.63 -14.78 -9.62
N PRO A 152 13.86 -14.58 -10.93
CA PRO A 152 12.83 -14.07 -11.84
C PRO A 152 11.55 -14.92 -11.80
N LEU A 153 10.41 -14.25 -11.76
CA LEU A 153 9.09 -14.86 -11.89
C LEU A 153 8.56 -14.61 -13.30
N HIS A 154 7.80 -15.56 -13.82
CA HIS A 154 7.11 -15.49 -15.10
C HIS A 154 5.61 -15.71 -14.91
N GLU A 155 4.83 -15.26 -15.88
CA GLU A 155 3.39 -15.54 -15.91
C GLU A 155 3.13 -17.05 -15.91
N GLY A 156 2.28 -17.51 -15.00
CA GLY A 156 1.96 -18.93 -14.77
C GLY A 156 2.77 -19.59 -13.64
N ASP A 157 3.84 -18.96 -13.14
CA ASP A 157 4.62 -19.50 -12.03
C ASP A 157 3.80 -19.53 -10.73
N GLN A 158 4.10 -20.51 -9.88
CA GLN A 158 3.63 -20.48 -8.49
C GLN A 158 4.48 -19.52 -7.67
N ALA A 159 3.83 -18.71 -6.84
CA ALA A 159 4.48 -17.77 -5.95
C ALA A 159 3.90 -17.88 -4.53
N LYS A 160 4.73 -17.55 -3.55
CA LYS A 160 4.33 -17.38 -2.16
C LYS A 160 4.05 -15.91 -1.90
N VAL A 161 2.93 -15.62 -1.25
CA VAL A 161 2.49 -14.25 -0.97
C VAL A 161 2.25 -14.11 0.52
N PHE A 162 2.98 -13.22 1.18
CA PHE A 162 2.74 -12.88 2.57
C PHE A 162 2.19 -11.48 2.68
N ILE A 163 1.05 -11.35 3.36
CA ILE A 163 0.38 -10.08 3.57
C ILE A 163 0.76 -9.55 4.95
N HIS A 164 1.48 -8.44 5.00
CA HIS A 164 1.97 -7.84 6.23
C HIS A 164 0.87 -7.16 7.05
N ARG A 165 0.01 -6.38 6.37
CA ARG A 165 -1.03 -5.57 7.01
C ARG A 165 -2.12 -5.21 6.00
N ILE A 166 -3.31 -4.89 6.50
CA ILE A 166 -4.47 -4.44 5.72
C ILE A 166 -5.12 -3.27 6.47
N TYR A 167 -5.57 -2.25 5.75
CA TYR A 167 -6.44 -1.23 6.32
C TYR A 167 -7.89 -1.68 6.25
N SER A 168 -8.59 -1.74 7.38
CA SER A 168 -10.04 -1.97 7.42
C SER A 168 -10.77 -0.70 7.87
N PHE A 169 -11.97 -0.48 7.35
CA PHE A 169 -12.79 0.70 7.66
C PHE A 169 -14.13 0.32 8.30
N ALA A 170 -14.19 -0.87 8.92
CA ALA A 170 -15.37 -1.36 9.61
C ALA A 170 -15.85 -0.36 10.69
N GLY A 171 -17.16 -0.11 10.75
CA GLY A 171 -17.77 0.76 11.75
C GLY A 171 -17.43 2.26 11.61
N GLY A 172 -16.99 2.71 10.42
CA GLY A 172 -16.68 4.12 10.16
C GLY A 172 -15.39 4.63 10.80
N ARG A 173 -14.53 3.72 11.28
CA ARG A 173 -13.20 4.03 11.79
C ARG A 173 -12.15 3.25 11.02
N THR A 174 -11.02 3.90 10.75
CA THR A 174 -9.87 3.19 10.18
C THR A 174 -9.20 2.35 11.25
N GLN A 175 -8.99 1.08 10.93
CA GLN A 175 -8.25 0.12 11.74
C GLN A 175 -7.12 -0.46 10.90
N ILE A 176 -5.92 -0.46 11.46
CA ILE A 176 -4.76 -1.10 10.83
C ILE A 176 -4.70 -2.53 11.39
N LEU A 177 -4.99 -3.50 10.54
CA LEU A 177 -4.88 -4.91 10.88
C LEU A 177 -3.47 -5.37 10.50
N GLU A 178 -2.66 -5.74 11.49
CA GLU A 178 -1.35 -6.38 11.26
C GLU A 178 -1.52 -7.89 11.22
N ASN A 179 -0.76 -8.56 10.36
CA ASN A 179 -0.79 -10.02 10.28
C ASN A 179 -0.28 -10.62 11.60
N ARG A 180 -1.11 -11.45 12.22
CA ARG A 180 -0.82 -12.09 13.51
C ARG A 180 0.46 -12.94 13.50
N ALA A 181 0.84 -13.49 12.35
CA ALA A 181 2.09 -14.24 12.22
C ALA A 181 3.33 -13.41 12.58
N LYS A 182 3.28 -12.07 12.46
CA LYS A 182 4.37 -11.19 12.89
C LYS A 182 4.52 -11.09 14.41
N GLN A 183 3.45 -11.32 15.18
CA GLN A 183 3.50 -11.18 16.64
C GLN A 183 4.24 -12.34 17.31
N VAL A 184 4.35 -13.49 16.64
CA VAL A 184 5.00 -14.70 17.18
C VAL A 184 6.52 -14.54 17.28
N ASP A 185 7.14 -13.66 16.49
CA ASP A 185 8.58 -13.36 16.53
C ASP A 185 9.01 -12.42 17.69
N SER A 186 8.07 -11.94 18.51
CA SER A 186 8.39 -11.01 19.63
C SER A 186 8.89 -11.70 20.90
N VAL A 187 8.94 -13.03 20.96
CA VAL A 187 9.48 -13.74 22.12
C VAL A 187 10.97 -13.99 21.89
N VAL A 188 11.75 -12.95 22.18
CA VAL A 188 13.20 -13.06 22.40
C VAL A 188 13.41 -13.94 23.65
N ILE A 189 14.17 -15.03 23.50
CA ILE A 189 14.86 -15.70 24.61
C ILE A 189 16.23 -15.04 24.76
#